data_AF-A0A761KX93-F1
#
_entry.id   AF-A0A761KX93-F1
#
_cell.length_a   1.000
_cell.length_b   1.000
_cell.length_c   1.000
_cell.angle_alpha   90.00
_cell.angle_beta   90.00
_cell.angle_gamma   90.00
#
_symmetry.space_group_name_H-M   'P 1'
#
loop_
_entity.id
_entity.type
_entity.pdbx_description
1 polymer ?
#
loop_
_entity_poly.entity_id
_entity_poly.type
_entity_poly.pdbx_seq_one_letter_code
_entity_poly.pdbx_strand_id
1 'polypeptide(L)'
;MTVGNKRQPNGLPEYYCHRGNDIKDAIVRDFIIQPVAHLKLITGQTKTSYSGYPLTDQYYCFSFKKRSDENCTGAFFCGRDVAKDFIRRIGCTELPLFNPMKSDTSAAIERSGSGSGSSGITVKPNADKKLFIDAARLLMTLWDSTSKGQTPLASVLNEAISGGIDKPPEIRHVVAVNTMLGNTKNTLTGLLDKARAKYPDVLFRDFDFTPLNEIVKRSKSYNKHPPCY
;
A
#
# COMPACT_ATOMS: atom_id res chain seq x y z
N MET A 1 -7.43 9.19 -35.25
CA MET A 1 -7.55 9.76 -33.90
C MET A 1 -6.88 8.81 -32.93
N THR A 2 -5.61 9.08 -32.61
CA THR A 2 -4.77 8.17 -31.84
C THR A 2 -4.99 8.44 -30.35
N VAL A 3 -5.49 7.44 -29.64
CA VAL A 3 -5.70 7.47 -28.19
C VAL A 3 -4.36 7.76 -27.52
N GLY A 4 -4.21 8.98 -27.02
CA GLY A 4 -3.01 9.42 -26.31
C GLY A 4 -2.81 8.54 -25.09
N ASN A 5 -1.71 7.80 -25.06
CA ASN A 5 -1.18 7.12 -23.87
C ASN A 5 -0.90 8.19 -22.79
N LYS A 6 -1.92 8.54 -22.00
CA LYS A 6 -1.80 9.48 -20.90
C LYS A 6 -1.00 8.81 -19.79
N ARG A 7 0.26 9.24 -19.64
CA ARG A 7 1.17 8.78 -18.58
C ARG A 7 0.51 9.08 -17.23
N GLN A 8 0.08 8.05 -16.50
CA GLN A 8 -0.22 8.20 -15.08
C GLN A 8 1.07 8.68 -14.39
N PRO A 9 1.03 9.78 -13.63
CA PRO A 9 2.22 10.25 -12.95
C PRO A 9 2.60 9.25 -11.85
N ASN A 10 3.88 8.87 -11.79
CA ASN A 10 4.46 8.00 -10.75
C ASN A 10 4.64 8.74 -9.41
N GLY A 11 3.71 9.61 -9.04
CA GLY A 11 3.88 10.55 -7.94
C GLY A 11 3.11 11.84 -8.17
N LEU A 12 3.16 12.75 -7.19
CA LEU A 12 2.63 14.09 -7.34
C LEU A 12 3.34 14.84 -8.50
N PRO A 13 2.68 15.81 -9.15
CA PRO A 13 3.37 16.69 -10.10
C PRO A 13 4.55 17.39 -9.44
N GLU A 14 5.63 17.61 -10.19
CA GLU A 14 6.92 18.13 -9.69
C GLU A 14 6.79 19.42 -8.87
N TYR A 15 5.86 20.30 -9.24
CA TYR A 15 5.54 21.51 -8.49
C TYR A 15 5.20 21.24 -7.01
N TYR A 16 4.63 20.09 -6.66
CA TYR A 16 4.28 19.74 -5.28
C TYR A 16 5.37 18.94 -4.57
N CYS A 17 6.48 18.62 -5.24
CA CYS A 17 7.53 17.71 -4.75
C CYS A 17 8.59 18.41 -3.89
N HIS A 18 8.17 19.26 -2.95
CA HIS A 18 9.07 19.91 -2.00
C HIS A 18 8.42 20.11 -0.62
N ARG A 19 9.23 20.55 0.35
CA ARG A 19 8.81 20.72 1.75
C ARG A 19 8.19 22.10 1.96
N GLY A 20 7.14 22.15 2.77
CA GLY A 20 6.51 23.40 3.17
C GLY A 20 5.09 23.17 3.65
N ASN A 21 4.62 23.99 4.60
CA ASN A 21 3.22 23.93 5.03
C ASN A 21 2.29 24.46 3.94
N ASP A 22 2.72 25.50 3.24
CA ASP A 22 2.12 26.03 2.01
C ASP A 22 1.93 24.95 0.94
N ILE A 23 2.92 24.08 0.74
CA ILE A 23 2.80 22.96 -0.21
C ILE A 23 1.84 21.89 0.27
N LYS A 24 1.86 21.54 1.56
CA LYS A 24 0.86 20.62 2.12
C LYS A 24 -0.56 21.18 1.95
N ASP A 25 -0.73 22.48 2.17
CA ASP A 25 -2.00 23.19 1.96
C ASP A 25 -2.42 23.21 0.50
N ALA A 26 -1.49 23.48 -0.42
CA ALA A 26 -1.75 23.40 -1.86
C ALA A 26 -2.15 21.97 -2.28
N ILE A 27 -1.48 20.93 -1.77
CA ILE A 27 -1.83 19.53 -2.06
C ILE A 27 -3.26 19.23 -1.59
N VAL A 28 -3.63 19.59 -0.36
CA VAL A 28 -4.97 19.31 0.19
C VAL A 28 -6.07 20.12 -0.52
N ARG A 29 -5.74 21.34 -0.95
CA ARG A 29 -6.62 22.20 -1.76
C ARG A 29 -6.85 21.61 -3.14
N ASP A 30 -5.79 21.22 -3.85
CA ASP A 30 -5.85 20.89 -5.28
C ASP A 30 -6.15 19.40 -5.54
N PHE A 31 -5.91 18.54 -4.55
CA PHE A 31 -6.13 17.09 -4.62
C PHE A 31 -7.04 16.58 -3.50
N ILE A 32 -7.80 15.53 -3.82
CA ILE A 32 -8.39 14.64 -2.84
C ILE A 32 -7.31 13.61 -2.52
N ILE A 33 -6.83 13.58 -1.27
CA ILE A 33 -5.83 12.61 -0.82
C ILE A 33 -6.41 11.71 0.27
N GLN A 34 -6.00 10.44 0.30
CA GLN A 34 -6.40 9.48 1.34
C GLN A 34 -5.22 8.61 1.75
N PRO A 35 -5.01 8.35 3.05
CA PRO A 35 -4.01 7.39 3.48
C PRO A 35 -4.45 5.97 3.06
N VAL A 36 -3.57 5.25 2.40
CA VAL A 36 -3.83 3.87 1.90
C VAL A 36 -3.11 2.83 2.76
N ALA A 37 -1.88 3.13 3.17
CA ALA A 37 -1.08 2.22 3.99
C ALA A 37 -0.10 2.97 4.88
N HIS A 38 0.14 2.44 6.08
CA HIS A 38 1.24 2.81 6.95
C HIS A 38 2.16 1.60 7.07
N LEU A 39 3.42 1.74 6.64
CA LEU A 39 4.31 0.62 6.34
C LEU A 39 5.65 0.81 7.06
N LYS A 40 6.13 -0.25 7.70
CA LYS A 40 7.48 -0.34 8.25
C LYS A 40 8.46 -0.65 7.11
N LEU A 41 9.58 0.08 7.06
CA LEU A 41 10.71 -0.25 6.20
C LEU A 41 11.52 -1.39 6.81
N ILE A 42 12.09 -2.20 5.93
CA ILE A 42 13.07 -3.20 6.32
C ILE A 42 14.30 -2.46 6.86
N THR A 43 14.90 -2.90 7.97
CA THR A 43 16.10 -2.26 8.52
C THR A 43 17.19 -2.17 7.46
N GLY A 44 17.72 -0.96 7.22
CA GLY A 44 18.71 -0.69 6.16
C GLY A 44 18.11 -0.43 4.77
N GLN A 45 16.79 -0.52 4.59
CA GLN A 45 16.10 -0.06 3.39
C GLN A 45 15.87 1.45 3.44
N THR A 46 16.01 2.11 2.29
CA THR A 46 15.59 3.50 2.10
C THR A 46 14.55 3.59 0.99
N LYS A 47 13.57 4.49 1.14
CA LYS A 47 12.65 4.90 0.07
C LYS A 47 12.67 6.41 -0.09
N THR A 48 12.23 6.91 -1.24
CA THR A 48 12.16 8.36 -1.49
C THR A 48 10.75 8.86 -1.22
N SER A 49 10.64 9.93 -0.43
CA SER A 49 9.38 10.65 -0.20
C SER A 49 8.99 11.51 -1.42
N TYR A 50 7.75 12.00 -1.43
CA TYR A 50 7.26 12.93 -2.46
C TYR A 50 8.12 14.18 -2.59
N SER A 51 8.81 14.58 -1.52
CA SER A 51 9.70 15.75 -1.47
C SER A 51 11.17 15.44 -1.77
N GLY A 52 11.48 14.22 -2.24
CA GLY A 52 12.85 13.80 -2.55
C GLY A 52 13.69 13.35 -1.35
N TYR A 53 13.17 13.49 -0.13
CA TYR A 53 13.92 13.10 1.07
C TYR A 53 13.85 11.60 1.36
N PRO A 54 14.94 11.02 1.90
CA PRO A 54 14.99 9.61 2.25
C PRO A 54 14.08 9.29 3.43
N LEU A 55 13.43 8.14 3.35
CA LEU A 55 12.61 7.50 4.37
C LEU A 55 13.34 6.24 4.81
N THR A 56 13.59 6.09 6.11
CA THR A 56 14.48 5.04 6.65
C THR A 56 13.86 4.18 7.75
N ASP A 57 12.69 4.55 8.27
CA ASP A 57 12.02 3.85 9.37
C ASP A 57 10.61 3.36 9.00
N GLN A 58 9.66 4.28 8.88
CA GLN A 58 8.29 3.98 8.51
C GLN A 58 7.76 5.07 7.58
N TYR A 59 6.81 4.70 6.73
CA TYR A 59 6.26 5.61 5.73
C TYR A 59 4.78 5.36 5.50
N TYR A 60 4.11 6.40 5.04
CA TYR A 60 2.75 6.31 4.53
C TYR A 60 2.75 6.30 3.02
N CYS A 61 1.80 5.56 2.46
CA CYS A 61 1.33 5.73 1.09
C CYS A 61 0.00 6.48 1.12
N PHE A 62 -0.09 7.55 0.34
CA PHE A 62 -1.34 8.26 0.07
C PHE A 62 -1.72 8.06 -1.38
N SER A 63 -3.00 7.79 -1.63
CA SER A 63 -3.58 8.01 -2.96
C SER A 63 -3.88 9.50 -3.13
N PHE A 64 -3.85 9.96 -4.38
CA PHE A 64 -4.33 11.29 -4.74
C PHE A 64 -5.17 11.24 -6.01
N LYS A 65 -6.14 12.13 -6.09
CA LYS A 65 -6.92 12.46 -7.29
C LYS A 65 -7.03 13.97 -7.40
N LYS A 66 -6.63 14.56 -8.52
CA LYS A 66 -6.75 16.00 -8.73
C LYS A 66 -8.23 16.37 -8.80
N ARG A 67 -8.62 17.44 -8.10
CA ARG A 67 -10.02 17.89 -8.07
C ARG A 67 -10.49 18.38 -9.43
N SER A 68 -9.61 19.03 -10.19
CA SER A 68 -9.92 19.61 -11.49
C SER A 68 -9.77 18.65 -12.68
N ASP A 69 -9.14 17.49 -12.48
CA ASP A 69 -8.89 16.51 -13.54
C ASP A 69 -8.89 15.11 -12.95
N GLU A 70 -9.97 14.37 -13.20
CA GLU A 70 -10.14 13.01 -12.68
C GLU A 70 -9.11 12.01 -13.23
N ASN A 71 -8.44 12.34 -14.34
CA ASN A 71 -7.39 11.50 -14.91
C ASN A 71 -6.04 11.68 -14.20
N CYS A 72 -5.87 12.76 -13.43
CA CYS A 72 -4.66 13.02 -12.66
C CYS A 72 -4.79 12.33 -11.30
N THR A 73 -4.53 11.03 -11.30
CA THR A 73 -4.53 10.19 -10.10
C THR A 73 -3.17 9.52 -9.90
N GLY A 74 -2.86 9.17 -8.66
CA GLY A 74 -1.62 8.51 -8.35
C GLY A 74 -1.47 8.13 -6.89
N ALA A 75 -0.26 7.75 -6.51
CA ALA A 75 0.14 7.60 -5.12
C ALA A 75 1.44 8.36 -4.83
N PHE A 76 1.64 8.77 -3.58
CA PHE A 76 2.89 9.35 -3.11
C PHE A 76 3.25 8.85 -1.72
N PHE A 77 4.55 8.95 -1.37
CA PHE A 77 5.07 8.50 -0.09
C PHE A 77 5.52 9.66 0.79
N CYS A 78 5.30 9.54 2.10
CA CYS A 78 5.85 10.49 3.06
C CYS A 78 6.18 9.80 4.39
N GLY A 79 7.04 10.42 5.19
CA GLY A 79 7.35 9.93 6.53
C GLY A 79 6.18 10.15 7.49
N ARG A 80 6.22 9.48 8.65
CA ARG A 80 5.17 9.53 9.68
C ARG A 80 4.73 10.94 10.06
N ASP A 81 5.66 11.84 10.34
CA ASP A 81 5.31 13.17 10.84
C ASP A 81 4.59 14.02 9.77
N VAL A 82 5.02 13.91 8.51
CA VAL A 82 4.34 14.56 7.39
C VAL A 82 2.99 13.91 7.12
N ALA A 83 2.88 12.60 7.27
CA ALA A 83 1.61 11.90 7.14
C ALA A 83 0.59 12.36 8.20
N LYS A 84 1.02 12.52 9.45
CA LYS A 84 0.18 13.06 10.54
C LYS A 84 -0.35 14.45 10.22
N ASP A 85 0.49 15.31 9.64
CA ASP A 85 0.05 16.62 9.18
C ASP A 85 -1.03 16.53 8.10
N PHE A 86 -0.84 15.68 7.08
CA PHE A 86 -1.85 15.47 6.05
C PHE A 86 -3.15 14.91 6.64
N ILE A 87 -3.07 13.88 7.48
CA ILE A 87 -4.21 13.23 8.13
C ILE A 87 -5.03 14.24 8.95
N ARG A 88 -4.36 15.10 9.71
CA ARG A 88 -4.99 16.20 10.46
C ARG A 88 -5.70 17.18 9.53
N ARG A 89 -5.07 17.58 8.42
CA ARG A 89 -5.64 18.54 7.45
C ARG A 89 -6.87 17.99 6.74
N ILE A 90 -6.92 16.68 6.46
CA ILE A 90 -8.07 16.03 5.80
C ILE A 90 -9.10 15.44 6.78
N GLY A 91 -8.87 15.53 8.10
CA GLY A 91 -9.78 15.04 9.12
C GLY A 91 -9.96 13.51 9.15
N CYS A 92 -8.93 12.75 8.79
CA CYS A 92 -8.96 11.29 8.79
C CYS A 92 -8.33 10.69 10.05
N THR A 93 -8.48 9.37 10.24
CA THR A 93 -7.81 8.61 11.32
C THR A 93 -6.48 8.04 10.85
N GLU A 94 -5.50 7.95 11.75
CA GLU A 94 -4.23 7.29 11.48
C GLU A 94 -4.43 5.79 11.18
N LEU A 95 -3.73 5.29 10.16
CA LEU A 95 -3.72 3.87 9.84
C LEU A 95 -2.76 3.09 10.75
N PRO A 96 -3.12 1.85 11.14
CA PRO A 96 -2.22 0.99 11.90
C PRO A 96 -0.98 0.63 11.08
N LEU A 97 0.18 0.56 11.75
CA LEU A 97 1.44 0.18 11.14
C LEU A 97 1.41 -1.30 10.71
N PHE A 98 1.63 -1.55 9.42
CA PHE A 98 1.94 -2.89 8.93
C PHE A 98 3.44 -3.14 9.04
N ASN A 99 3.80 -4.19 9.79
CA ASN A 99 5.16 -4.68 9.92
C ASN A 99 5.28 -6.07 9.27
N PRO A 100 6.11 -6.24 8.22
CA PRO A 100 6.36 -7.54 7.60
C PRO A 100 7.39 -8.38 8.37
N MET A 101 8.07 -7.81 9.37
CA MET A 101 9.06 -8.50 10.20
C MET A 101 8.38 -9.20 11.38
N LYS A 102 8.96 -10.29 11.88
CA LYS A 102 8.57 -10.90 13.14
C LYS A 102 8.90 -9.88 14.23
N SER A 103 7.92 -9.49 15.04
CA SER A 103 8.21 -8.79 16.27
C SER A 103 8.91 -9.77 17.20
N ASP A 104 10.05 -9.40 17.77
CA ASP A 104 10.54 -10.09 18.97
C ASP A 104 9.39 -10.11 19.98
N THR A 105 9.12 -11.30 20.53
CA THR A 105 7.95 -11.60 21.35
C THR A 105 8.01 -10.83 22.67
N SER A 106 7.72 -9.53 22.65
CA SER A 106 7.55 -8.67 23.83
C SER A 106 6.81 -7.36 23.54
N ALA A 107 5.96 -7.32 22.51
CA ALA A 107 4.99 -6.26 22.32
C ALA A 107 3.74 -6.74 21.56
N ALA A 108 3.08 -7.78 22.09
CA ALA A 108 1.65 -7.94 21.89
C ALA A 108 0.94 -6.78 22.60
N ILE A 109 0.95 -5.62 21.96
CA ILE A 109 0.07 -4.51 22.27
C ILE A 109 -0.69 -4.21 20.98
N GLU A 110 -1.60 -5.11 20.64
CA GLU A 110 -2.87 -4.69 20.05
C GLU A 110 -3.64 -3.92 21.15
N ARG A 111 -3.20 -2.71 21.50
CA ARG A 111 -4.04 -1.76 22.24
C ARG A 111 -4.93 -1.06 21.23
N SER A 112 -5.96 -1.78 20.85
CA SER A 112 -7.23 -1.16 20.51
C SER A 112 -7.75 -0.45 21.76
N GLY A 113 -7.84 0.88 21.70
CA GLY A 113 -8.78 1.69 22.47
C GLY A 113 -8.43 2.01 23.93
N SER A 114 -8.17 3.29 24.20
CA SER A 114 -8.85 3.95 25.31
C SER A 114 -9.31 5.32 24.84
N GLY A 115 -10.56 5.35 24.41
CA GLY A 115 -11.29 6.52 23.95
C GLY A 115 -12.77 6.16 23.97
N SER A 116 -13.49 6.71 24.94
CA SER A 116 -14.92 6.67 25.23
C SER A 116 -15.86 5.88 24.31
N GLY A 117 -16.55 4.91 24.92
CA GLY A 117 -18.00 4.68 24.78
C GLY A 117 -18.60 4.72 23.38
N SER A 118 -18.57 3.59 22.68
CA SER A 118 -19.63 3.20 21.76
C SER A 118 -19.59 1.68 21.61
N SER A 119 -20.71 1.01 21.89
CA SER A 119 -20.93 -0.40 21.58
C SER A 119 -20.97 -0.60 20.06
N GLY A 120 -19.80 -0.51 19.43
CA GLY A 120 -19.62 -0.75 18.00
C GLY A 120 -19.44 -2.23 17.74
N ILE A 121 -20.28 -2.79 16.87
CA ILE A 121 -20.14 -4.15 16.32
C ILE A 121 -18.69 -4.33 15.88
N THR A 122 -17.95 -5.25 16.53
CA THR A 122 -16.59 -5.58 16.11
C THR A 122 -16.69 -6.35 14.80
N VAL A 123 -16.53 -5.66 13.68
CA VAL A 123 -16.55 -6.25 12.34
C VAL A 123 -15.38 -7.22 12.23
N LYS A 124 -15.67 -8.53 12.24
CA LYS A 124 -14.65 -9.58 12.11
C LYS A 124 -14.10 -9.57 10.67
N PRO A 125 -12.79 -9.33 10.47
CA PRO A 125 -12.22 -9.34 9.12
C PRO A 125 -12.29 -10.73 8.48
N ASN A 126 -12.53 -10.78 7.17
CA ASN A 126 -12.39 -12.01 6.41
C ASN A 126 -10.89 -12.38 6.29
N ALA A 127 -10.57 -13.66 6.50
CA ALA A 127 -9.19 -14.14 6.53
C ALA A 127 -8.47 -13.93 5.17
N ASP A 128 -9.11 -14.30 4.06
CA ASP A 128 -8.55 -14.14 2.71
C ASP A 128 -8.41 -12.66 2.33
N LYS A 129 -9.35 -11.81 2.77
CA LYS A 129 -9.29 -10.36 2.57
C LYS A 129 -8.12 -9.76 3.32
N LYS A 130 -7.93 -10.15 4.58
CA LYS A 130 -6.78 -9.72 5.38
C LYS A 130 -5.48 -10.20 4.75
N LEU A 131 -5.40 -11.45 4.30
CA LEU A 131 -4.24 -12.00 3.60
C LEU A 131 -3.93 -11.21 2.32
N PHE A 132 -4.96 -10.87 1.53
CA PHE A 132 -4.80 -10.03 0.34
C PHE A 132 -4.24 -8.63 0.67
N ILE A 133 -4.79 -7.97 1.69
CA ILE A 133 -4.31 -6.66 2.16
C ILE A 133 -2.86 -6.76 2.63
N ASP A 134 -2.52 -7.78 3.43
CA ASP A 134 -1.17 -8.00 3.92
C ASP A 134 -0.19 -8.31 2.76
N ALA A 135 -0.61 -9.07 1.75
CA ALA A 135 0.17 -9.37 0.55
C ALA A 135 0.45 -8.10 -0.29
N ALA A 136 -0.57 -7.26 -0.52
CA ALA A 136 -0.42 -5.99 -1.23
C ALA A 136 0.53 -5.05 -0.49
N ARG A 137 0.38 -4.93 0.84
CA ARG A 137 1.27 -4.11 1.69
C ARG A 137 2.70 -4.64 1.70
N LEU A 138 2.89 -5.96 1.76
CA LEU A 138 4.21 -6.57 1.63
C LEU A 138 4.84 -6.22 0.28
N LEU A 139 4.10 -6.35 -0.82
CA LEU A 139 4.58 -5.99 -2.14
C LEU A 139 4.99 -4.51 -2.24
N MET A 140 4.20 -3.60 -1.65
CA MET A 140 4.55 -2.18 -1.57
C MET A 140 5.88 -1.96 -0.83
N THR A 141 6.11 -2.68 0.27
CA THR A 141 7.38 -2.63 1.02
C THR A 141 8.55 -3.15 0.20
N LEU A 142 8.38 -4.30 -0.47
CA LEU A 142 9.44 -4.97 -1.24
C LEU A 142 9.86 -4.20 -2.51
N TRP A 143 8.95 -3.47 -3.14
CA TRP A 143 9.27 -2.66 -4.32
C TRP A 143 10.02 -1.36 -4.01
N ASP A 144 10.75 -0.85 -5.00
CA ASP A 144 11.29 0.51 -4.93
C ASP A 144 10.15 1.56 -4.94
N SER A 145 10.40 2.73 -4.34
CA SER A 145 9.50 3.88 -4.42
C SER A 145 9.24 4.37 -5.84
N THR A 146 10.18 4.14 -6.76
CA THR A 146 10.09 4.55 -8.18
C THR A 146 9.35 3.54 -9.06
N SER A 147 8.92 2.40 -8.49
CA SER A 147 8.20 1.38 -9.25
C SER A 147 6.88 1.93 -9.81
N LYS A 148 6.70 1.81 -11.13
CA LYS A 148 5.45 2.12 -11.84
C LYS A 148 4.25 1.33 -11.29
N GLY A 149 4.49 0.23 -10.57
CA GLY A 149 3.47 -0.57 -9.93
C GLY A 149 2.87 0.05 -8.66
N GLN A 150 3.52 1.04 -8.03
CA GLN A 150 3.07 1.59 -6.74
C GLN A 150 1.69 2.27 -6.83
N THR A 151 1.49 3.14 -7.81
CA THR A 151 0.21 3.81 -8.06
C THR A 151 -0.94 2.81 -8.28
N PRO A 152 -0.87 1.89 -9.26
CA PRO A 152 -1.97 0.96 -9.48
C PRO A 152 -2.16 -0.01 -8.30
N LEU A 153 -1.10 -0.42 -7.61
CA LEU A 153 -1.21 -1.25 -6.40
C LEU A 153 -1.92 -0.50 -5.26
N ALA A 154 -1.61 0.77 -5.04
CA ALA A 154 -2.28 1.61 -4.06
C ALA A 154 -3.77 1.80 -4.39
N SER A 155 -4.13 1.96 -5.66
CA SER A 155 -5.54 2.03 -6.10
C SER A 155 -6.28 0.74 -5.77
N VAL A 156 -5.73 -0.41 -6.16
CA VAL A 156 -6.35 -1.72 -5.91
C VAL A 156 -6.48 -2.00 -4.41
N LEU A 157 -5.46 -1.64 -3.61
CA LEU A 157 -5.52 -1.77 -2.16
C LEU A 157 -6.61 -0.87 -1.55
N ASN A 158 -6.71 0.39 -1.99
CA ASN A 158 -7.71 1.33 -1.50
C ASN A 158 -9.15 0.85 -1.83
N GLU A 159 -9.38 0.39 -3.06
CA GLU A 159 -10.66 -0.19 -3.48
C GLU A 159 -11.02 -1.42 -2.64
N ALA A 160 -10.05 -2.32 -2.42
CA ALA A 160 -10.28 -3.54 -1.65
C ALA A 160 -10.63 -3.27 -0.18
N ILE A 161 -10.03 -2.25 0.44
CA ILE A 161 -10.34 -1.81 1.82
C ILE A 161 -11.70 -1.12 1.86
N SER A 162 -11.97 -0.22 0.92
CA SER A 162 -13.22 0.55 0.84
C SER A 162 -14.45 -0.34 0.58
N GLY A 163 -14.26 -1.50 -0.08
CA GLY A 163 -15.31 -2.49 -0.29
C GLY A 163 -15.78 -3.27 0.95
N GLY A 164 -15.11 -3.09 2.09
CA GLY A 164 -15.40 -3.77 3.37
C GLY A 164 -14.43 -4.91 3.68
N ILE A 165 -13.85 -4.89 4.89
CA ILE A 165 -12.81 -5.83 5.35
C ILE A 165 -13.39 -7.20 5.80
N ASP A 166 -14.68 -7.25 6.09
CA ASP A 166 -15.47 -8.43 6.46
C ASP A 166 -15.85 -9.31 5.26
N LYS A 167 -15.77 -8.76 4.06
CA LYS A 167 -16.12 -9.47 2.83
C LYS A 167 -14.90 -10.16 2.23
N PRO A 168 -15.08 -11.28 1.52
CA PRO A 168 -14.00 -11.88 0.72
C PRO A 168 -13.34 -10.87 -0.24
N PRO A 169 -12.08 -11.10 -0.63
CA PRO A 169 -11.44 -10.27 -1.65
C PRO A 169 -12.15 -10.48 -2.99
N GLU A 170 -12.46 -9.40 -3.68
CA GLU A 170 -13.01 -9.50 -5.03
C GLU A 170 -11.95 -10.11 -5.95
N ILE A 171 -12.36 -11.07 -6.79
CA ILE A 171 -11.47 -11.77 -7.72
C ILE A 171 -10.69 -10.77 -8.59
N ARG A 172 -11.32 -9.66 -9.00
CA ARG A 172 -10.66 -8.62 -9.81
C ARG A 172 -9.45 -7.99 -9.11
N HIS A 173 -9.51 -7.77 -7.79
CA HIS A 173 -8.39 -7.20 -7.04
C HIS A 173 -7.24 -8.19 -6.92
N VAL A 174 -7.57 -9.46 -6.63
CA VAL A 174 -6.57 -10.54 -6.54
C VAL A 174 -5.89 -10.77 -7.89
N VAL A 175 -6.65 -10.80 -8.98
CA VAL A 175 -6.10 -10.96 -10.33
C VAL A 175 -5.27 -9.74 -10.75
N ALA A 176 -5.69 -8.53 -10.40
CA ALA A 176 -4.94 -7.31 -10.73
C ALA A 176 -3.53 -7.33 -10.10
N VAL A 177 -3.43 -7.62 -8.80
CA VAL A 177 -2.12 -7.70 -8.12
C VAL A 177 -1.31 -8.88 -8.66
N ASN A 178 -1.94 -10.02 -8.99
CA ASN A 178 -1.26 -11.15 -9.64
C ASN A 178 -0.64 -10.77 -10.98
N THR A 179 -1.37 -10.03 -11.82
CA THR A 179 -0.84 -9.51 -13.08
C THR A 179 0.34 -8.56 -12.85
N MET A 180 0.27 -7.69 -11.83
CA MET A 180 1.40 -6.82 -11.48
C MET A 180 2.64 -7.64 -11.06
N LEU A 181 2.46 -8.69 -10.26
CA LEU A 181 3.53 -9.63 -9.88
C LEU A 181 4.10 -10.35 -11.10
N GLY A 182 3.25 -10.90 -11.96
CA GLY A 182 3.66 -11.58 -13.20
C GLY A 182 4.49 -10.70 -14.13
N ASN A 183 4.20 -9.39 -14.18
CA ASN A 183 5.00 -8.41 -14.94
C ASN A 183 6.41 -8.21 -14.38
N THR A 184 6.64 -8.54 -13.09
CA THR A 184 7.98 -8.55 -12.49
C THR A 184 8.77 -9.81 -12.85
N LYS A 185 8.15 -10.80 -13.51
CA LYS A 185 8.71 -12.14 -13.77
C LYS A 185 9.18 -12.82 -12.48
N ASN A 186 8.46 -12.59 -11.39
CA ASN A 186 8.74 -13.14 -10.07
C ASN A 186 7.43 -13.36 -9.31
N THR A 187 7.48 -14.17 -8.26
CA THR A 187 6.36 -14.33 -7.33
C THR A 187 6.55 -13.44 -6.10
N LEU A 188 5.49 -13.19 -5.34
CA LEU A 188 5.60 -12.45 -4.07
C LEU A 188 6.48 -13.24 -3.08
N THR A 189 6.33 -14.56 -3.03
CA THR A 189 7.24 -15.46 -2.31
C THR A 189 8.69 -15.29 -2.78
N GLY A 190 8.95 -15.30 -4.08
CA GLY A 190 10.30 -15.11 -4.63
C GLY A 190 10.87 -13.70 -4.41
N LEU A 191 10.02 -12.67 -4.32
CA LEU A 191 10.43 -11.32 -3.91
C LEU A 191 10.78 -11.28 -2.42
N LEU A 192 10.01 -11.98 -1.58
CA LEU A 192 10.29 -12.12 -0.15
C LEU A 192 11.60 -12.88 0.09
N ASP A 193 11.86 -13.95 -0.65
CA ASP A 193 13.12 -14.71 -0.54
C ASP A 193 14.33 -13.89 -0.99
N LYS A 194 14.19 -13.09 -2.05
CA LYS A 194 15.22 -12.11 -2.43
C LYS A 194 15.45 -11.08 -1.33
N ALA A 195 14.41 -10.63 -0.64
CA ALA A 195 14.55 -9.72 0.49
C ALA A 195 15.23 -10.37 1.69
N ARG A 196 14.89 -11.63 2.02
CA ARG A 196 15.57 -12.43 3.05
C ARG A 196 17.07 -12.57 2.76
N ALA A 197 17.43 -12.86 1.51
CA ALA A 197 18.83 -12.95 1.09
C ALA A 197 19.55 -11.59 1.16
N LYS A 198 18.86 -10.49 0.83
CA LYS A 198 19.42 -9.13 0.86
C LYS A 198 19.58 -8.58 2.27
N TYR A 199 18.71 -8.99 3.20
CA TYR A 199 18.66 -8.52 4.58
C TYR A 199 18.72 -9.73 5.55
N PRO A 200 19.89 -10.41 5.64
CA PRO A 200 20.00 -11.67 6.37
C PRO A 200 19.73 -11.55 7.87
N ASP A 201 19.98 -10.38 8.46
CA ASP A 201 19.74 -10.11 9.88
C ASP A 201 18.27 -9.78 10.20
N VAL A 202 17.40 -9.72 9.19
CA VAL A 202 15.98 -9.39 9.35
C VAL A 202 15.14 -10.66 9.31
N LEU A 203 14.41 -10.92 10.40
CA LEU A 203 13.44 -12.00 10.46
C LEU A 203 12.09 -11.56 9.89
N PHE A 204 11.76 -12.05 8.70
CA PHE A 204 10.45 -11.81 8.08
C PHE A 204 9.37 -12.73 8.65
N ARG A 205 8.13 -12.23 8.71
CA ARG A 205 6.95 -13.06 8.96
C ARG A 205 6.81 -14.11 7.87
N ASP A 206 6.24 -15.25 8.26
CA ASP A 206 5.84 -16.27 7.30
C ASP A 206 4.45 -15.94 6.77
N PHE A 207 4.28 -16.09 5.46
CA PHE A 207 3.03 -15.86 4.76
C PHE A 207 2.70 -17.10 3.94
N ASP A 208 1.51 -17.64 4.12
CA ASP A 208 0.95 -18.65 3.24
C ASP A 208 0.03 -17.97 2.22
N PHE A 209 0.49 -17.86 0.97
CA PHE A 209 -0.26 -17.25 -0.11
C PHE A 209 -1.10 -18.27 -0.91
N THR A 210 -1.15 -19.54 -0.49
CA THR A 210 -1.95 -20.59 -1.15
C THR A 210 -3.41 -20.17 -1.38
N PRO A 211 -4.12 -19.55 -0.42
CA PRO A 211 -5.51 -19.12 -0.63
C PRO A 211 -5.66 -18.12 -1.78
N LEU A 212 -4.74 -17.16 -1.92
CA LEU A 212 -4.76 -16.19 -3.01
C LEU A 212 -4.45 -16.84 -4.36
N ASN A 213 -3.50 -17.78 -4.38
CA ASN A 213 -3.17 -18.55 -5.57
C ASN A 213 -4.35 -19.42 -6.05
N GLU A 214 -5.14 -19.98 -5.15
CA GLU A 214 -6.38 -20.70 -5.50
C GLU A 214 -7.45 -19.79 -6.09
N ILE A 215 -7.58 -18.55 -5.61
CA ILE A 215 -8.47 -17.55 -6.22
C ILE A 215 -8.04 -17.24 -7.66
N VAL A 216 -6.74 -17.11 -7.91
CA VAL A 216 -6.20 -16.88 -9.27
C VAL A 216 -6.50 -18.07 -10.19
N LYS A 217 -6.29 -19.32 -9.73
CA LYS A 217 -6.57 -20.54 -10.50
C LYS A 217 -8.03 -20.65 -10.94
N ARG A 218 -8.97 -20.20 -10.10
CA ARG A 218 -10.41 -20.20 -10.40
C ARG A 218 -10.81 -19.05 -11.34
N SER A 219 -9.92 -18.09 -11.59
CA SER A 219 -10.20 -16.96 -12.47
C SER A 219 -10.05 -17.33 -13.95
N LYS A 220 -10.82 -16.67 -14.81
CA LYS A 220 -10.68 -16.79 -16.28
C LYS A 220 -9.31 -16.32 -16.80
N SER A 221 -8.52 -15.64 -15.97
CA SER A 221 -7.23 -15.05 -16.33
C SER A 221 -6.04 -15.98 -16.06
N TYR A 222 -6.23 -17.13 -15.40
CA TYR A 222 -5.16 -18.06 -15.01
C TYR A 222 -4.22 -18.43 -16.16
N ASN A 223 -4.77 -18.72 -17.35
CA ASN A 223 -3.97 -19.11 -18.52
C ASN A 223 -3.04 -17.99 -19.03
N LYS A 224 -3.33 -16.72 -18.71
CA LYS A 224 -2.51 -15.57 -19.11
C LYS A 224 -1.47 -15.22 -18.04
N HIS A 225 -1.85 -15.33 -16.78
CA HIS A 225 -1.00 -15.03 -15.64
C HIS A 225 -1.13 -16.16 -14.63
N PRO A 226 -0.16 -17.10 -14.56
CA PRO A 226 -0.16 -18.13 -13.54
C PRO A 226 -0.11 -17.50 -12.15
N PRO A 227 -0.37 -18.27 -11.08
CA PRO A 227 -0.36 -17.76 -9.72
C PRO A 227 1.04 -17.26 -9.36
N CYS A 228 1.12 -16.01 -8.91
CA CYS A 228 2.37 -15.31 -8.63
C CYS A 228 2.42 -14.75 -7.20
N TYR A 229 1.52 -15.14 -6.31
CA TYR A 229 1.69 -14.84 -4.89
C TYR A 229 2.68 -15.83 -4.26
#